data_AF-A0A399P6L1-F1
#
_entry.id   AF-A0A399P6L1-F1
#
_cell.length_a   1.000
_cell.length_b   1.000
_cell.length_c   1.000
_cell.angle_alpha   90.00
_cell.angle_beta   90.00
_cell.angle_gamma   90.00
#
_symmetry.space_group_name_H-M   'P 1'
#
loop_
_entity.id
_entity.type
_entity.pdbx_description
1 polymer ?
#
loop_
_entity_poly.entity_id
_entity_poly.type
_entity_poly.pdbx_seq_one_letter_code
_entity_poly.pdbx_strand_id
1 'polypeptide(L)'
;LRRIPDAARPVIAWAGLAVIGYGLFALSSASPIPAPGSAIPVVGAALVIAGGTGGAQRFLWPLTNPVSRYLGDISYSLYLWHFPVIVILAAVSDTAGLGYPVIVLVLTLGLSVLSYHGLEDPIRRSHWLEPGAAARRKKKRARRHPGFGASTGTKVAALGTAALLTVTFISLAVVRQQEIQEASR
;
A
#
# COMPACT_ATOMS: atom_id res chain seq x y z
N LEU A 1 -18.54 -14.31 -11.01
CA LEU A 1 -17.55 -13.80 -11.98
C LEU A 1 -17.39 -14.67 -13.22
N ARG A 2 -17.18 -16.00 -13.10
CA ARG A 2 -17.03 -16.91 -14.27
C ARG A 2 -18.20 -16.95 -15.27
N ARG A 3 -19.40 -16.50 -14.89
CA ARG A 3 -20.62 -16.50 -15.73
C ARG A 3 -20.91 -15.18 -16.45
N ILE A 4 -20.10 -14.14 -16.25
CA ILE A 4 -20.32 -12.84 -16.91
C ILE A 4 -19.84 -12.96 -18.38
N PRO A 5 -20.70 -12.68 -19.38
CA PRO A 5 -20.30 -12.70 -20.79
C PRO A 5 -19.17 -11.71 -21.06
N ASP A 6 -18.22 -12.07 -21.93
CA ASP A 6 -17.05 -11.23 -22.22
C ASP A 6 -17.42 -9.84 -22.75
N ALA A 7 -18.53 -9.72 -23.47
CA ALA A 7 -19.01 -8.43 -23.99
C ALA A 7 -19.56 -7.50 -22.90
N ALA A 8 -20.11 -8.03 -21.80
CA ALA A 8 -20.69 -7.24 -20.71
C ALA A 8 -19.63 -6.70 -19.73
N ARG A 9 -18.46 -7.34 -19.69
CA ARG A 9 -17.37 -6.99 -18.77
C ARG A 9 -16.84 -5.56 -18.89
N PRO A 10 -16.50 -5.03 -20.08
CA PRO A 10 -16.06 -3.65 -20.20
C PRO A 10 -17.14 -2.67 -19.77
N VAL A 11 -18.42 -2.95 -20.10
CA VAL A 11 -19.56 -2.11 -19.69
C VAL A 11 -19.67 -2.04 -18.17
N ILE A 12 -19.57 -3.19 -17.48
CA ILE A 12 -19.61 -3.27 -16.02
C ILE A 12 -18.45 -2.48 -15.40
N ALA A 13 -17.23 -2.62 -15.93
CA ALA A 13 -16.07 -1.91 -15.41
C ALA A 13 -16.15 -0.39 -15.66
N TRP A 14 -16.62 0.06 -16.82
CA TRP A 14 -16.84 1.48 -17.10
C TRP A 14 -17.98 2.06 -16.25
N ALA A 15 -19.05 1.29 -16.00
CA ALA A 15 -20.08 1.68 -15.05
C ALA A 15 -19.50 1.84 -13.64
N GLY A 16 -18.64 0.91 -13.19
CA GLY A 16 -17.92 1.04 -11.93
C GLY A 16 -17.05 2.29 -11.85
N LEU A 17 -16.31 2.61 -12.91
CA LEU A 17 -15.52 3.85 -13.00
C LEU A 17 -16.39 5.10 -12.96
N ALA A 18 -17.54 5.09 -13.63
CA ALA A 18 -18.49 6.19 -13.58
C ALA A 18 -19.05 6.39 -12.16
N VAL A 19 -19.35 5.31 -11.44
CA VAL A 19 -19.79 5.36 -10.03
C VAL A 19 -18.69 5.93 -9.13
N ILE A 20 -17.43 5.52 -9.31
CA ILE A 20 -16.29 6.10 -8.57
C ILE A 20 -16.16 7.59 -8.88
N GLY A 21 -16.21 7.97 -10.16
CA GLY A 21 -16.13 9.37 -10.59
C GLY A 21 -17.26 10.22 -10.03
N TYR A 22 -18.49 9.70 -10.01
CA TYR A 22 -19.63 10.33 -9.35
C TYR A 22 -19.38 10.54 -7.86
N GLY A 23 -18.81 9.54 -7.18
CA GLY A 23 -18.43 9.63 -5.78
C GLY A 23 -17.53 10.83 -5.46
N LEU A 24 -16.60 11.18 -6.36
CA LEU A 24 -15.69 12.32 -6.16
C LEU A 24 -16.43 13.66 -6.03
N PHE A 25 -17.58 13.82 -6.69
CA PHE A 25 -18.38 15.04 -6.64
C PHE A 25 -19.52 14.96 -5.61
N ALA A 26 -20.03 13.76 -5.36
CA ALA A 26 -21.15 13.52 -4.45
C ALA A 26 -20.74 13.47 -2.97
N LEU A 27 -19.49 13.08 -2.68
CA LEU A 27 -18.96 13.02 -1.31
C LEU A 27 -18.34 14.37 -0.93
N SER A 28 -18.91 15.04 0.07
CA SER A 28 -18.37 16.29 0.62
C SER A 28 -17.73 16.06 2.00
N SER A 29 -16.68 16.84 2.30
CA SER A 29 -15.95 16.81 3.58
C SER A 29 -16.80 17.21 4.79
N ALA A 30 -17.98 17.76 4.56
CA ALA A 30 -18.92 18.21 5.59
C ALA A 30 -19.79 17.06 6.14
N SER A 31 -19.79 15.89 5.51
CA SER A 31 -20.60 14.75 5.96
C SER A 31 -19.84 13.96 7.04
N PRO A 32 -20.36 13.83 8.27
CA PRO A 32 -19.82 12.94 9.27
C PRO A 32 -19.95 11.50 8.76
N ILE A 33 -18.85 10.79 8.58
CA ILE A 33 -18.87 9.37 8.24
C ILE A 33 -19.15 8.63 9.56
N PRO A 34 -20.26 7.85 9.68
CA PRO A 34 -20.36 6.57 8.99
C PRO A 34 -21.73 6.21 8.38
N ALA A 35 -21.68 5.70 7.13
CA ALA A 35 -22.74 5.04 6.32
C ALA A 35 -24.03 5.87 6.04
N PRO A 36 -24.55 5.94 4.79
CA PRO A 36 -24.35 5.08 3.62
C PRO A 36 -23.48 5.66 2.49
N GLY A 37 -22.89 6.85 2.64
CA GLY A 37 -22.09 7.50 1.58
C GLY A 37 -20.90 6.69 1.07
N SER A 38 -20.27 5.87 1.92
CA SER A 38 -19.17 4.97 1.55
C SER A 38 -19.60 3.80 0.66
N ALA A 39 -20.91 3.53 0.52
CA ALA A 39 -21.40 2.49 -0.38
C ALA A 39 -21.08 2.82 -1.85
N ILE A 40 -21.07 4.11 -2.22
CA ILE A 40 -20.79 4.57 -3.59
C ILE A 40 -19.41 4.07 -4.06
N PRO A 41 -18.29 4.42 -3.41
CA PRO A 41 -16.97 3.95 -3.84
C PRO A 41 -16.81 2.43 -3.72
N VAL A 42 -17.45 1.79 -2.73
CA VAL A 42 -17.40 0.33 -2.56
C VAL A 42 -18.08 -0.39 -3.73
N VAL A 43 -19.29 0.04 -4.10
CA VAL A 43 -20.03 -0.53 -5.25
C VAL A 43 -19.27 -0.25 -6.55
N GLY A 44 -18.76 0.98 -6.72
CA GLY A 44 -17.94 1.34 -7.87
C GLY A 44 -16.71 0.43 -8.01
N ALA A 45 -15.94 0.25 -6.93
CA ALA A 45 -14.78 -0.64 -6.90
C ALA A 45 -15.16 -2.11 -7.17
N ALA A 46 -16.26 -2.59 -6.59
CA ALA A 46 -16.76 -3.95 -6.82
C ALA A 46 -17.12 -4.20 -8.29
N LEU A 47 -17.76 -3.23 -8.96
CA LEU A 47 -18.08 -3.30 -10.39
C LEU A 47 -16.81 -3.30 -11.24
N VAL A 48 -15.83 -2.42 -10.95
CA VAL A 48 -14.53 -2.40 -11.65
C VAL A 48 -13.82 -3.75 -11.54
N ILE A 49 -13.74 -4.32 -10.33
CA ILE A 49 -13.10 -5.62 -10.09
C ILE A 49 -13.90 -6.73 -10.81
N ALA A 50 -15.23 -6.69 -10.76
CA ALA A 50 -16.07 -7.69 -11.39
C ALA A 50 -15.95 -7.69 -12.92
N GLY A 51 -15.84 -6.51 -13.55
CA GLY A 51 -15.60 -6.38 -14.99
C GLY A 51 -14.15 -6.70 -15.40
N GLY A 52 -13.18 -6.50 -14.50
CA GLY A 52 -11.75 -6.75 -14.76
C GLY A 52 -11.27 -8.18 -14.50
N THR A 53 -12.10 -9.06 -13.93
CA THR A 53 -11.69 -10.42 -13.51
C THR A 53 -12.36 -11.53 -14.34
N GLY A 54 -11.63 -12.62 -14.57
CA GLY A 54 -12.17 -13.84 -15.18
C GLY A 54 -12.17 -13.91 -16.71
N GLY A 55 -11.47 -13.01 -17.40
CA GLY A 55 -11.12 -13.11 -18.83
C GLY A 55 -10.48 -11.84 -19.38
N ALA A 56 -10.60 -11.59 -20.69
CA ALA A 56 -9.83 -10.55 -21.37
C ALA A 56 -10.24 -9.13 -20.93
N GLN A 57 -9.27 -8.34 -20.47
CA GLN A 57 -9.46 -6.95 -20.01
C GLN A 57 -9.50 -5.97 -21.20
N ARG A 58 -10.44 -6.18 -22.12
CA ARG A 58 -10.61 -5.35 -23.33
C ARG A 58 -11.16 -3.96 -22.97
N PHE A 59 -10.67 -2.92 -23.63
CA PHE A 59 -11.13 -1.53 -23.48
C PHE A 59 -10.98 -0.92 -22.07
N LEU A 60 -10.11 -1.48 -21.23
CA LEU A 60 -9.79 -0.98 -19.88
C LEU A 60 -8.40 -0.33 -19.81
N TRP A 61 -7.97 0.29 -20.92
CA TRP A 61 -6.64 0.89 -21.08
C TRP A 61 -6.20 1.85 -19.93
N PRO A 62 -7.09 2.64 -19.27
CA PRO A 62 -6.66 3.50 -18.17
C PRO A 62 -6.29 2.70 -16.91
N LEU A 63 -6.74 1.45 -16.77
CA LEU A 63 -6.46 0.58 -15.62
C LEU A 63 -5.40 -0.48 -15.97
N THR A 64 -5.25 -0.80 -17.26
CA THR A 64 -4.34 -1.83 -17.76
C THR A 64 -3.03 -1.27 -18.31
N ASN A 65 -2.75 0.02 -18.14
CA ASN A 65 -1.45 0.59 -18.51
C ASN A 65 -0.39 0.24 -17.44
N PRO A 66 0.91 0.24 -17.80
CA PRO A 66 1.98 -0.14 -16.87
C PRO A 66 2.06 0.77 -15.63
N VAL A 67 1.72 2.05 -15.75
CA VAL A 67 1.79 3.01 -14.65
C VAL A 67 0.73 2.67 -13.58
N SER A 68 -0.52 2.47 -13.99
CA SER A 68 -1.61 2.11 -13.07
C SER A 68 -1.36 0.78 -12.36
N ARG A 69 -0.79 -0.21 -13.07
CA ARG A 69 -0.38 -1.48 -12.45
C ARG A 69 0.73 -1.26 -11.43
N TYR A 70 1.77 -0.51 -11.80
CA TYR A 70 2.89 -0.23 -10.90
C TYR A 70 2.46 0.53 -9.65
N LEU A 71 1.56 1.51 -9.77
CA LEU A 71 0.96 2.19 -8.62
C LEU A 71 0.18 1.23 -7.72
N GLY A 72 -0.52 0.25 -8.30
CA GLY A 72 -1.16 -0.84 -7.56
C GLY A 72 -0.14 -1.72 -6.84
N ASP A 73 0.97 -2.06 -7.48
CA ASP A 73 2.03 -2.89 -6.90
C ASP A 73 2.67 -2.24 -5.67
N ILE A 74 2.97 -0.93 -5.74
CA ILE A 74 3.57 -0.18 -4.63
C ILE A 74 2.55 0.33 -3.60
N SER A 75 1.25 0.07 -3.78
CA SER A 75 0.17 0.67 -2.98
C SER A 75 0.29 0.37 -1.48
N TYR A 76 0.80 -0.81 -1.12
CA TYR A 76 1.04 -1.18 0.27
C TYR A 76 2.17 -0.34 0.89
N SER A 77 3.30 -0.24 0.21
CA SER A 77 4.41 0.62 0.62
C SER A 77 3.99 2.10 0.69
N LEU A 78 3.16 2.57 -0.26
CA LEU A 78 2.59 3.93 -0.27
C LEU A 78 1.72 4.19 0.96
N TYR A 79 0.83 3.26 1.30
CA TYR A 79 0.03 3.34 2.51
C TYR A 79 0.89 3.39 3.78
N LEU A 80 2.02 2.67 3.82
CA LEU A 80 2.89 2.67 4.99
C LEU A 80 3.58 4.03 5.19
N TRP A 81 4.09 4.65 4.13
CA TRP A 81 4.94 5.84 4.23
C TRP A 81 4.22 7.18 4.18
N HIS A 82 3.04 7.27 3.56
CA HIS A 82 2.37 8.56 3.40
C HIS A 82 2.09 9.23 4.76
N PHE A 83 1.55 8.49 5.73
CA PHE A 83 1.19 9.05 7.04
C PHE A 83 2.42 9.49 7.86
N PRO A 84 3.47 8.66 8.06
CA PRO A 84 4.71 9.11 8.71
C PRO A 84 5.33 10.33 8.06
N VAL A 85 5.40 10.39 6.72
CA VAL A 85 5.98 11.54 6.00
C VAL A 85 5.18 12.81 6.28
N ILE A 86 3.85 12.75 6.21
CA ILE A 86 2.98 13.89 6.49
C ILE A 86 3.17 14.39 7.93
N VAL A 87 3.10 13.50 8.92
CA VAL A 87 3.20 13.86 10.34
C VAL A 87 4.56 14.45 10.69
N ILE A 88 5.65 13.81 10.22
CA ILE A 88 7.01 14.29 10.48
C ILE A 88 7.22 15.64 9.80
N LEU A 89 6.85 15.79 8.52
CA LEU A 89 7.08 17.03 7.79
C LEU A 89 6.22 18.18 8.33
N ALA A 90 4.97 17.91 8.75
CA ALA A 90 4.11 18.90 9.38
C ALA A 90 4.70 19.41 10.72
N ALA A 91 5.50 18.60 11.42
CA ALA A 91 6.12 18.99 12.68
C ALA A 91 7.40 19.82 12.51
N VAL A 92 8.07 19.75 11.35
CA VAL A 92 9.40 20.38 11.14
C VAL A 92 9.43 21.40 10.01
N SER A 93 8.34 21.55 9.25
CA SER A 93 8.27 22.46 8.09
C SER A 93 7.01 23.31 8.16
N ASP A 94 7.10 24.51 7.56
CA ASP A 94 5.90 25.31 7.31
C ASP A 94 5.00 24.55 6.32
N THR A 95 3.71 24.50 6.65
CA THR A 95 2.68 23.86 5.83
C THR A 95 2.04 24.84 4.84
N ALA A 96 2.42 26.12 4.92
CA ALA A 96 1.94 27.16 4.01
C ALA A 96 2.56 27.02 2.60
N GLY A 97 1.71 27.16 1.58
CA GLY A 97 2.12 27.21 0.18
C GLY A 97 2.25 25.85 -0.50
N LEU A 98 2.61 25.89 -1.80
CA LEU A 98 2.64 24.71 -2.68
C LEU A 98 3.89 23.84 -2.50
N GLY A 99 4.92 24.32 -1.79
CA GLY A 99 6.16 23.56 -1.58
C GLY A 99 5.95 22.34 -0.69
N TYR A 100 5.21 22.50 0.41
CA TYR A 100 4.89 21.42 1.34
C TYR A 100 4.26 20.18 0.66
N PRO A 101 3.13 20.27 -0.06
CA PRO A 101 2.50 19.10 -0.67
C PRO A 101 3.38 18.44 -1.74
N VAL A 102 4.20 19.20 -2.47
CA VAL A 102 5.14 18.66 -3.45
C VAL A 102 6.23 17.84 -2.75
N ILE A 103 6.80 18.34 -1.67
CA ILE A 103 7.83 17.63 -0.90
C ILE A 103 7.24 16.36 -0.27
N VAL A 104 6.05 16.44 0.34
CA VAL A 104 5.33 15.26 0.87
C VAL A 104 5.16 14.20 -0.21
N LEU A 105 4.69 14.60 -1.40
CA LEU A 105 4.45 13.68 -2.51
C LEU A 105 5.74 12.99 -2.96
N VAL A 106 6.81 13.76 -3.17
CA VAL A 106 8.10 13.24 -3.62
C VAL A 106 8.71 12.29 -2.59
N LEU A 107 8.72 12.67 -1.30
CA LEU A 107 9.27 11.83 -0.23
C LEU A 107 8.46 10.55 -0.04
N THR A 108 7.13 10.66 -0.03
CA THR A 108 6.23 9.51 0.09
C THR A 108 6.46 8.53 -1.05
N LEU A 109 6.42 8.99 -2.30
CA LEU A 109 6.64 8.12 -3.47
C LEU A 109 8.05 7.53 -3.48
N GLY A 110 9.07 8.32 -3.17
CA GLY A 110 10.46 7.87 -3.08
C GLY A 110 10.61 6.73 -2.06
N LEU A 111 10.24 6.97 -0.81
CA LEU A 111 10.32 5.97 0.26
C LEU A 111 9.49 4.71 -0.04
N SER A 112 8.34 4.88 -0.68
CA SER A 112 7.48 3.76 -1.11
C SER A 112 8.15 2.89 -2.16
N VAL A 113 8.74 3.50 -3.19
CA VAL A 113 9.47 2.78 -4.25
C VAL A 113 10.70 2.07 -3.68
N LEU A 114 11.47 2.75 -2.83
CA LEU A 114 12.63 2.16 -2.16
C LEU A 114 12.22 0.97 -1.28
N SER A 115 11.15 1.10 -0.51
CA SER A 115 10.68 0.02 0.37
C SER A 115 10.08 -1.14 -0.42
N TYR A 116 9.36 -0.83 -1.50
CA TYR A 116 8.81 -1.86 -2.37
C TYR A 116 9.91 -2.73 -2.97
N HIS A 117 10.92 -2.13 -3.61
CA HIS A 117 11.99 -2.90 -4.25
C HIS A 117 13.01 -3.47 -3.26
N GLY A 118 13.22 -2.82 -2.11
CA GLY A 118 14.21 -3.21 -1.11
C GLY A 118 13.72 -4.24 -0.09
N LEU A 119 12.42 -4.22 0.25
CA LEU A 119 11.84 -5.06 1.30
C LEU A 119 10.65 -5.85 0.78
N GLU A 120 9.66 -5.20 0.18
CA GLU A 120 8.38 -5.84 -0.13
C GLU A 120 8.49 -6.89 -1.23
N ASP A 121 9.02 -6.54 -2.40
CA ASP A 121 9.17 -7.44 -3.56
C ASP A 121 10.14 -8.60 -3.26
N PRO A 122 11.30 -8.39 -2.61
CA PRO A 122 12.16 -9.49 -2.15
C PRO A 122 11.45 -10.46 -1.19
N ILE A 123 10.65 -9.96 -0.25
CA ILE A 123 9.90 -10.80 0.69
C ILE A 123 8.77 -11.55 -0.02
N ARG A 124 7.99 -10.86 -0.86
CA ARG A 124 6.90 -11.46 -1.66
C ARG A 124 7.37 -12.59 -2.57
N ARG A 125 8.55 -12.43 -3.18
CA ARG A 125 9.15 -13.45 -4.06
C ARG A 125 9.94 -14.51 -3.30
N SER A 126 10.19 -14.31 -2.00
CA SER A 126 10.85 -15.32 -1.18
C SER A 126 9.90 -16.48 -0.88
N HIS A 127 10.27 -17.69 -1.29
CA HIS A 127 9.52 -18.91 -0.98
C HIS A 127 9.55 -19.31 0.52
N TRP A 128 10.07 -18.44 1.39
CA TRP A 128 10.26 -18.72 2.82
C TRP A 128 8.94 -18.77 3.59
N LEU A 129 7.92 -18.07 3.10
CA LEU A 129 6.59 -17.98 3.70
C LEU A 129 5.55 -18.88 3.00
N GLU A 130 5.94 -19.67 1.99
CA GLU A 130 5.02 -20.60 1.34
C GLU A 130 4.72 -21.80 2.25
N PRO A 131 3.45 -22.04 2.65
CA PRO A 131 3.03 -23.24 3.36
C PRO A 131 3.15 -24.44 2.40
N GLY A 132 4.36 -24.98 2.27
CA GLY A 132 4.67 -26.05 1.32
C GLY A 132 6.09 -26.06 0.80
N ALA A 133 6.82 -24.93 0.87
CA ALA A 133 8.23 -24.90 0.46
C ALA A 133 9.09 -25.77 1.37
N ALA A 134 8.84 -25.79 2.68
CA ALA A 134 9.50 -26.70 3.63
C ALA A 134 9.18 -28.18 3.35
N ALA A 135 7.93 -28.50 2.99
CA ALA A 135 7.49 -29.86 2.66
C ALA A 135 8.06 -30.36 1.32
N ARG A 136 8.07 -29.50 0.28
CA ARG A 136 8.73 -29.78 -1.00
C ARG A 136 10.24 -29.90 -0.86
N ARG A 137 10.87 -29.06 -0.02
CA ARG A 137 12.31 -29.10 0.26
C ARG A 137 12.71 -30.36 1.05
N LYS A 138 11.90 -30.83 2.00
CA LYS A 138 12.06 -32.17 2.61
C LYS A 138 12.00 -33.30 1.58
N LYS A 139 11.01 -33.27 0.67
CA LYS A 139 10.83 -34.30 -0.37
C LYS A 139 11.98 -34.29 -1.41
N LYS A 140 12.56 -33.13 -1.71
CA LYS A 140 13.72 -32.98 -2.60
C LYS A 140 15.05 -33.31 -1.91
N ARG A 141 15.18 -33.05 -0.60
CA ARG A 141 16.36 -33.36 0.22
C ARG A 141 16.46 -34.83 0.59
N ALA A 142 15.33 -35.55 0.73
CA ALA A 142 15.31 -37.00 0.88
C ALA A 142 15.82 -37.77 -0.37
N ARG A 143 15.96 -37.09 -1.52
CA ARG A 143 16.51 -37.64 -2.77
C ARG A 143 17.95 -37.22 -3.06
N ARG A 144 18.60 -36.46 -2.17
CA ARG A 144 19.99 -36.01 -2.35
C ARG A 144 20.78 -36.33 -1.08
N HIS A 145 21.84 -37.13 -1.25
CA HIS A 145 22.82 -37.45 -0.21
C HIS A 145 23.32 -36.19 0.53
N PRO A 146 23.69 -36.30 1.82
CA PRO A 146 23.94 -35.15 2.67
C PRO A 146 25.34 -34.56 2.42
N GLY A 147 25.39 -33.32 1.95
CA GLY A 147 26.58 -32.45 1.99
C GLY A 147 26.31 -31.27 2.93
N PHE A 148 27.28 -31.01 3.81
CA PHE A 148 27.27 -30.07 4.93
C PHE A 148 27.28 -28.60 4.48
N GLY A 149 26.69 -27.69 5.27
CA GLY A 149 26.79 -26.24 5.05
C GLY A 149 25.74 -25.41 5.79
N ALA A 150 26.04 -25.05 7.04
CA ALA A 150 25.39 -23.99 7.82
C ALA A 150 25.91 -22.60 7.34
N SER A 151 25.36 -21.41 7.62
CA SER A 151 24.31 -20.94 8.53
C SER A 151 23.81 -19.58 7.99
N THR A 152 22.51 -19.32 8.04
CA THR A 152 21.90 -18.02 7.67
C THR A 152 21.50 -17.32 8.97
N GLY A 153 22.48 -16.70 9.64
CA GLY A 153 22.32 -16.13 10.98
C GLY A 153 22.15 -14.61 11.05
N THR A 154 22.35 -13.85 9.97
CA THR A 154 22.74 -12.43 10.14
C THR A 154 21.66 -11.38 9.83
N LYS A 155 20.40 -11.71 9.56
CA LYS A 155 19.40 -10.69 9.13
C LYS A 155 18.19 -10.46 10.04
N VAL A 156 18.16 -11.05 11.24
CA VAL A 156 17.04 -10.85 12.19
C VAL A 156 17.32 -9.71 13.18
N ALA A 157 18.57 -9.28 13.35
CA ALA A 157 18.94 -8.25 14.33
C ALA A 157 18.63 -6.80 13.88
N ALA A 158 18.40 -6.55 12.58
CA ALA A 158 18.24 -5.19 12.05
C ALA A 158 16.80 -4.64 12.11
N LEU A 159 15.80 -5.49 12.38
CA LEU A 159 14.38 -5.10 12.41
C LEU A 159 13.92 -4.58 13.78
N GLY A 160 14.63 -4.92 14.87
CA GLY A 160 14.27 -4.47 16.22
C GLY A 160 14.70 -3.03 16.53
N THR A 161 15.79 -2.56 15.93
CA THR A 161 16.34 -1.22 16.21
C THR A 161 15.56 -0.10 15.52
N ALA A 162 15.00 -0.35 14.33
CA ALA A 162 14.18 0.63 13.63
C ALA A 162 12.85 0.92 14.34
N ALA A 163 12.21 -0.10 14.94
CA ALA A 163 10.96 0.05 15.68
C ALA A 163 11.14 0.80 17.01
N LEU A 164 12.28 0.64 17.67
CA LEU A 164 12.58 1.37 18.92
C LEU A 164 12.90 2.84 18.65
N LEU A 165 13.52 3.15 17.51
CA LEU A 165 13.80 4.53 17.10
C LEU A 165 12.54 5.28 16.68
N THR A 166 11.58 4.61 16.02
CA THR A 166 10.29 5.24 15.69
C THR A 166 9.44 5.51 16.93
N VAL A 167 9.41 4.58 17.89
CA VAL A 167 8.69 4.79 19.17
C VAL A 167 9.33 5.91 19.99
N THR A 168 10.66 5.97 20.04
CA THR A 168 11.37 7.03 20.78
C THR A 168 11.15 8.41 20.15
N PHE A 169 11.14 8.49 18.81
CA PHE A 169 10.91 9.74 18.09
C PHE A 169 9.47 10.26 18.24
N ILE A 170 8.48 9.35 18.21
CA ILE A 170 7.07 9.70 18.43
C ILE A 170 6.85 10.23 19.86
N SER A 171 7.44 9.59 20.87
CA SER A 171 7.33 10.05 22.26
C SER A 171 7.94 11.44 22.46
N LEU A 172 9.09 11.74 21.84
CA LEU A 172 9.72 13.06 21.94
C LEU A 172 8.91 14.15 21.21
N ALA A 173 8.28 13.83 20.09
CA ALA A 173 7.42 14.77 19.35
C ALA A 173 6.15 15.13 20.13
N VAL A 174 5.54 14.15 20.81
CA VAL A 174 4.35 14.38 21.64
C VAL A 174 4.67 15.24 22.86
N VAL A 175 5.78 14.95 23.55
CA VAL A 175 6.21 15.75 24.72
C VAL A 175 6.51 17.20 24.32
N ARG A 176 7.20 17.41 23.19
CA ARG A 176 7.46 18.76 22.64
C ARG A 176 6.19 19.53 22.30
N GLN A 177 5.17 18.86 21.75
CA GLN A 177 3.90 19.50 21.48
C GLN A 177 3.19 19.95 22.76
N GLN A 178 3.28 19.16 23.85
CA GLN A 178 2.69 19.53 25.13
C GLN A 178 3.39 20.76 25.75
N GLU A 179 4.72 20.82 25.73
CA GLU A 179 5.49 21.97 26.23
C GLU A 179 5.11 23.29 25.52
N ILE A 180 4.89 23.26 24.20
CA ILE A 180 4.53 24.45 23.41
C ILE A 180 3.09 24.90 23.71
N GLN A 181 2.19 23.95 23.97
CA GLN A 181 0.79 24.25 24.33
C GLN A 181 0.66 24.78 25.77
N GLU A 182 1.52 24.34 26.68
CA GLU A 182 1.56 24.85 28.06
C GLU A 182 2.21 26.24 28.13
N ALA A 183 3.25 26.50 27.34
CA ALA A 183 3.91 27.81 27.29
C ALA A 183 3.08 28.92 26.61
N SER A 184 1.97 28.57 25.96
CA SER A 184 1.06 29.51 25.27
C SER A 184 -0.26 29.74 26.02
N ARG A 185 -0.43 29.16 27.20
CA ARG A 185 -1.52 29.47 28.15
C ARG A 185 -1.04 30.41 29.25
#